data_AF-A0A353LNF4-F1
#
_entry.id   AF-A0A353LNF4-F1
#
_cell.length_a   1.000
_cell.length_b   1.000
_cell.length_c   1.000
_cell.angle_alpha   90.00
_cell.angle_beta   90.00
_cell.angle_gamma   90.00
#
_symmetry.space_group_name_H-M   'P 1'
#
loop_
_entity.id
_entity.type
_entity.pdbx_description
1 polymer ?
#
loop_
_entity_poly.entity_id
_entity_poly.type
_entity_poly.pdbx_seq_one_letter_code
_entity_poly.pdbx_strand_id
1 'polypeptide(L)' 'MIIKAGAIATLLKRPDPAFSAFLLHGRDEGRIREAAQALVTVFLGAADDPFRLVRLTGSDLRDDPVCLAD' A
#
# COMPACT_ATOMS: atom_id res chain seq x y z
N MET A 1 -0.05 -1.83 14.15
CA MET A 1 0.87 -2.89 14.61
C MET A 1 2.16 -2.80 13.81
N ILE A 2 3.34 -2.91 14.44
CA ILE A 2 4.63 -2.92 13.73
C ILE A 2 5.02 -4.36 13.44
N ILE A 3 5.41 -4.64 12.20
CA ILE A 3 5.78 -5.99 11.73
C ILE A 3 7.30 -6.14 11.72
N LYS A 4 7.80 -7.23 12.30
CA LYS A 4 9.24 -7.53 12.29
C LYS A 4 9.71 -7.87 10.87
N ALA A 5 10.95 -7.50 10.55
CA ALA A 5 11.53 -7.67 9.22
C ALA A 5 11.36 -9.09 8.63
N GLY A 6 11.56 -10.14 9.43
CA GLY A 6 11.44 -11.53 8.98
C GLY A 6 10.01 -11.96 8.60
N ALA A 7 8.99 -11.26 9.06
CA ALA A 7 7.58 -11.56 8.76
C ALA A 7 7.04 -10.78 7.55
N ILE A 8 7.75 -9.75 7.08
CA ILE A 8 7.29 -8.86 5.99
C ILE A 8 7.04 -9.65 4.71
N ALA A 9 7.97 -10.51 4.30
CA ALA A 9 7.84 -11.26 3.05
C ALA A 9 6.61 -12.18 3.03
N THR A 10 6.26 -12.77 4.17
CA THR A 10 5.05 -13.61 4.31
C THR A 10 3.80 -12.75 4.27
N LEU A 11 3.79 -11.63 4.99
CA LEU A 11 2.66 -10.69 5.00
C LEU A 11 2.36 -10.12 3.62
N LEU A 12 3.40 -9.74 2.85
CA LEU A 12 3.22 -9.22 1.49
C LEU A 12 2.67 -10.26 0.51
N LYS A 13 2.90 -11.56 0.76
CA LYS A 13 2.38 -12.66 -0.08
C LYS A 13 0.98 -13.10 0.33
N ARG A 14 0.69 -13.11 1.63
CA ARG A 14 -0.60 -13.47 2.21
C ARG A 14 -0.91 -12.52 3.37
N PRO A 15 -1.51 -11.36 3.07
CA PRO A 15 -1.94 -10.40 4.08
C PRO A 15 -2.96 -11.07 5.01
N ASP A 16 -2.82 -10.84 6.31
CA ASP A 16 -3.81 -11.29 7.28
C ASP A 16 -5.09 -10.45 7.12
N PRO A 17 -6.27 -11.06 6.93
CA PRO A 17 -7.54 -10.34 6.77
C PRO A 17 -7.94 -9.53 8.01
N ALA A 18 -7.29 -9.73 9.17
CA ALA A 18 -7.48 -8.88 10.35
C ALA A 18 -6.96 -7.43 10.16
N PHE A 19 -6.13 -7.18 9.14
CA PHE A 19 -5.63 -5.83 8.83
C PHE A 19 -6.44 -5.17 7.72
N SER A 20 -7.01 -3.99 8.00
CA SER A 20 -7.76 -3.20 7.01
C SER A 20 -6.91 -2.16 6.28
N ALA A 21 -5.74 -1.81 6.83
CA ALA A 21 -4.85 -0.80 6.25
C ALA A 21 -3.38 -1.13 6.51
N PHE A 22 -2.52 -0.75 5.57
CA PHE A 22 -1.07 -0.96 5.63
C PHE A 22 -0.35 0.37 5.44
N LEU A 23 0.47 0.75 6.42
CA LEU A 23 1.38 1.89 6.32
C LEU A 23 2.79 1.37 6.01
N LEU A 24 3.31 1.73 4.84
CA LEU A 24 4.68 1.43 4.43
C LEU A 24 5.54 2.69 4.62
N HIS A 25 6.58 2.60 5.44
CA HIS A 25 7.45 3.73 5.75
C HIS A 25 8.91 3.28 5.92
N GLY A 26 9.85 4.15 5.59
CA GLY A 26 11.28 3.83 5.62
C GLY A 26 12.11 4.79 4.76
N ARG A 27 13.44 4.61 4.81
CA ARG A 27 14.40 5.45 4.06
C ARG A 27 14.60 5.00 2.60
N ASP A 28 14.18 3.78 2.27
CA ASP A 28 14.36 3.19 0.94
C ASP A 28 13.03 3.22 0.20
N GLU A 29 12.86 4.26 -0.62
CA GLU A 29 11.65 4.48 -1.41
C GLU A 29 11.40 3.37 -2.44
N GLY A 30 12.47 2.80 -3.01
CA GLY A 30 12.37 1.70 -3.97
C GLY A 30 11.75 0.47 -3.32
N ARG A 31 12.25 0.09 -2.14
CA ARG A 31 11.72 -1.03 -1.38
C ARG A 31 10.29 -0.81 -0.88
N ILE A 32 9.94 0.43 -0.50
CA ILE A 32 8.56 0.79 -0.14
C ILE A 32 7.63 0.62 -1.34
N ARG A 33 8.05 1.11 -2.51
CA ARG A 33 7.27 1.04 -3.75
C ARG A 33 7.04 -0.41 -4.20
N GLU A 34 8.07 -1.24 -4.15
CA GLU A 34 7.98 -2.68 -4.44
C GLU A 34 7.00 -3.40 -3.51
N ALA A 35 7.07 -3.11 -2.20
CA ALA A 35 6.15 -3.68 -1.22
C ALA A 35 4.70 -3.23 -1.46
N ALA A 36 4.48 -1.96 -1.82
CA ALA A 36 3.16 -1.44 -2.16
C ALA A 36 2.58 -2.15 -3.39
N GLN A 37 3.37 -2.32 -4.45
CA GLN A 37 2.95 -3.04 -5.66
C GLN A 37 2.65 -4.51 -5.39
N ALA A 38 3.43 -5.17 -4.51
CA ALA A 38 3.13 -6.54 -4.09
C ALA A 38 1.76 -6.64 -3.43
N LEU A 39 1.44 -5.73 -2.48
CA LEU A 39 0.12 -5.72 -1.83
C LEU A 39 -1.01 -5.45 -2.82
N VAL A 40 -0.86 -4.45 -3.69
CA VAL A 40 -1.85 -4.14 -4.74
C VAL A 40 -2.10 -5.38 -5.61
N THR A 41 -1.04 -6.08 -6.03
CA THR A 41 -1.14 -7.28 -6.85
C THR A 41 -1.87 -8.41 -6.13
N VAL A 42 -1.67 -8.58 -4.82
CA VAL A 42 -2.38 -9.60 -4.02
C VAL A 42 -3.88 -9.29 -3.94
N PHE A 43 -4.27 -8.03 -3.74
CA PHE A 43 -5.68 -7.67 -3.57
C PHE A 43 -6.44 -7.52 -4.90
N LEU A 44 -5.77 -7.03 -5.94
CA LEU A 44 -6.40 -6.70 -7.23
C LEU A 44 -6.11 -7.72 -8.33
N GLY A 45 -5.09 -8.57 -8.15
CA GLY A 45 -4.58 -9.45 -9.20
C GLY A 45 -3.73 -8.69 -10.22
N ALA A 46 -3.60 -9.24 -11.42
CA ALA A 46 -2.79 -8.67 -12.51
C ALA A 46 -3.53 -7.60 -13.35
N ALA A 47 -4.82 -7.36 -13.09
CA ALA A 47 -5.63 -6.40 -13.85
C ALA A 47 -5.55 -5.01 -13.23
N ASP A 48 -5.09 -4.03 -14.01
CA ASP A 48 -5.12 -2.61 -13.66
C ASP A 48 -6.53 -2.07 -13.95
N ASP A 49 -7.48 -2.46 -13.11
CA ASP A 49 -8.86 -1.99 -13.19
C ASP A 49 -8.97 -0.59 -12.55
N PRO A 50 -9.30 0.46 -13.33
CA PRO A 50 -9.36 1.83 -12.83
C PRO A 50 -10.43 2.05 -11.76
N PHE A 51 -11.39 1.12 -11.62
CA PHE A 51 -12.41 1.19 -10.58
C PHE A 51 -11.97 0.54 -9.26
N ARG A 52 -10.82 -0.15 -9.24
CA ARG A 52 -10.34 -0.89 -8.08
C ARG A 52 -9.05 -0.32 -7.48
N LEU A 53 -8.39 0.59 -8.18
CA LEU A 53 -7.17 1.25 -7.72
C LEU A 53 -7.24 2.77 -7.92
N VAL A 54 -7.09 3.51 -6.82
CA VAL A 54 -6.85 4.95 -6.85
C VAL A 54 -5.43 5.22 -6.39
N ARG A 55 -4.70 6.09 -7.10
CA ARG A 55 -3.37 6.54 -6.73
C ARG A 55 -3.47 8.00 -6.32
N LEU A 56 -3.18 8.28 -5.04
CA LEU A 56 -3.07 9.64 -4.53
C LEU A 56 -1.59 10.04 -4.52
N THR A 57 -1.26 11.08 -5.27
CA THR A 57 0.07 11.70 -5.30
C THR A 57 0.16 12.82 -4.28
N GLY A 58 1.38 13.27 -3.98
CA GLY A 58 1.57 14.41 -3.10
C GLY A 58 1.01 15.72 -3.67
N SER A 59 0.87 15.87 -4.99
CA SER A 59 0.15 17.00 -5.60
C SER A 59 -1.34 16.90 -5.35
N ASP A 60 -1.94 15.73 -5.59
CA ASP A 60 -3.38 15.52 -5.40
C ASP A 60 -3.79 15.88 -3.96
N LEU A 61 -2.99 15.46 -2.97
CA LEU A 61 -3.23 15.78 -1.56
C LEU A 61 -2.97 17.25 -1.19
N ARG A 62 -2.12 17.97 -1.93
CA ARG A 62 -1.93 19.41 -1.71
C ARG A 62 -3.07 20.22 -2.29
N ASP A 63 -3.57 19.81 -3.45
CA ASP A 63 -4.63 20.50 -4.17
C ASP A 63 -6.00 20.21 -3.53
N ASP A 64 -6.21 18.98 -3.06
CA ASP A 64 -7.39 18.56 -2.29
C ASP A 64 -6.96 17.76 -1.03
N PRO A 65 -6.70 18.47 0.09
CA PRO A 65 -6.36 17.83 1.36
C PRO A 65 -7.47 16.93 1.93
N VAL A 66 -8.73 17.10 1.51
CA VAL A 66 -9.85 16.32 2.03
C VAL A 66 -9.87 14.89 1.49
N CYS A 67 -9.10 14.58 0.44
CA CYS A 67 -8.92 13.22 -0.07
C CYS A 67 -8.28 12.23 0.92
N LEU A 68 -7.63 12.72 1.98
CA LEU A 68 -7.00 11.89 3.03
C LEU A 68 -7.43 12.28 4.45
N ALA A 69 -8.15 13.38 4.62
CA ALA A 69 -8.59 13.84 5.93
C ALA A 69 -9.85 13.07 6.39
N ASP A 70 -9.81 12.57 7.63
CA ASP A 70 -10.98 12.18 8.43
C ASP A 70 -10.89 12.91 9.77
#